data_AF-A0A956TJ47-F1
#
_entry.id   AF-A0A956TJ47-F1
#
_cell.length_a   1.000
_cell.length_b   1.000
_cell.length_c   1.000
_cell.angle_alpha   90.00
_cell.angle_beta   90.00
_cell.angle_gamma   90.00
#
_symmetry.space_group_name_H-M   'P 1'
#
loop_
_entity.id
_entity.type
_entity.pdbx_description
1 polymer ?
#
loop_
_entity_poly.entity_id
_entity_poly.type
_entity_poly.pdbx_seq_one_letter_code
_entity_poly.pdbx_strand_id
1 'polypeptide(L)'
;HRLNEEPTEKATLADLTCDSDGKLERFIDQKNVKKLLEVHPLEPAESGLRKYKPYHMGMFLAGAYQEIMGNLHNLFGDTNAVHITMTSSGYKIDHVVRGDTVGEVLSYVQYEPKDLVETLRVRTEAAMKEKSLTIEESQRLLQGYEQSLRAYTYLNPVK
;
A
#
# COMPACT_ATOMS: atom_id res chain seq x y z
N HIS A 1 -1.48 12.69 16.30
CA HIS A 1 -0.10 12.20 16.44
C HIS A 1 0.41 12.53 17.84
N ARG A 2 1.30 11.70 18.41
CA ARG A 2 1.72 11.77 19.83
C ARG A 2 3.12 12.38 20.01
N LEU A 3 3.48 13.36 19.19
CA LEU A 3 4.86 13.90 19.16
C LEU A 3 5.29 14.65 20.44
N ASN A 4 4.35 14.97 21.32
CA ASN A 4 4.61 15.63 22.61
C ASN A 4 4.73 14.65 23.77
N GLU A 5 4.61 13.34 23.50
CA GLU A 5 4.75 12.28 24.49
C GLU A 5 6.09 11.58 24.30
N GLU A 6 6.67 11.07 25.38
CA GLU A 6 7.91 10.30 25.28
C GLU A 6 7.60 8.87 24.78
N PRO A 7 8.25 8.40 23.70
CA PRO A 7 8.11 7.02 23.25
C PRO A 7 8.79 6.04 24.22
N THR A 8 8.07 5.01 24.66
CA THR A 8 8.56 4.04 25.66
C THR A 8 8.93 2.68 25.08
N GLU A 9 8.51 2.38 23.85
CA GLU A 9 8.76 1.10 23.19
C GLU A 9 9.93 1.21 22.21
N LYS A 10 10.53 0.07 21.87
CA LYS A 10 11.59 -0.01 20.85
C LYS A 10 11.16 -0.94 19.72
N ALA A 11 11.33 -0.49 18.49
CA ALA A 11 10.94 -1.24 17.30
C ALA A 11 12.04 -1.24 16.24
N THR A 12 12.02 -2.27 15.38
CA THR A 12 12.60 -2.22 14.04
C THR A 12 11.44 -2.15 13.05
N LEU A 13 11.68 -1.53 11.89
CA LEU A 13 10.66 -1.36 10.86
C LEU A 13 10.98 -2.32 9.72
N ALA A 14 10.01 -3.14 9.34
CA ALA A 14 10.04 -3.96 8.14
C ALA A 14 8.90 -3.53 7.22
N ASP A 15 9.11 -3.61 5.92
CA ASP A 15 8.10 -3.33 4.92
C ASP A 15 7.15 -4.53 4.74
N LEU A 16 6.29 -4.45 3.72
CA LEU A 16 5.26 -5.46 3.41
C LEU A 16 5.74 -6.50 2.40
N THR A 17 7.00 -6.42 1.96
CA THR A 17 7.56 -7.39 1.02
C THR A 17 7.75 -8.73 1.72
N CYS A 18 7.85 -9.78 0.92
CA CYS A 18 8.12 -11.14 1.40
C CYS A 18 9.62 -11.38 1.60
N ASP A 19 10.45 -10.39 1.28
CA ASP A 19 11.89 -10.46 1.41
C ASP A 19 12.32 -10.03 2.81
N SER A 20 13.24 -10.79 3.42
CA SER A 20 13.82 -10.46 4.72
C SER A 20 14.70 -9.21 4.69
N ASP A 21 15.14 -8.78 3.50
CA ASP A 21 15.97 -7.58 3.32
C ASP A 21 15.16 -6.28 3.42
N GLY A 22 13.82 -6.33 3.33
CA GLY A 22 12.90 -5.20 3.45
C GLY A 22 12.78 -4.64 4.87
N LYS A 23 13.90 -4.28 5.51
CA LYS A 23 13.94 -3.81 6.90
C LYS A 23 14.93 -2.66 7.13
N LEU A 24 14.61 -1.80 8.08
CA LEU A 24 15.48 -0.72 8.55
C LEU A 24 16.30 -1.19 9.77
N GLU A 25 17.62 -1.32 9.57
CA GLU A 25 18.55 -1.76 10.62
C GLU A 25 19.21 -0.60 11.40
N ARG A 26 19.10 0.63 10.90
CA ARG A 26 19.85 1.79 11.38
C ARG A 26 18.96 3.03 11.46
N PHE A 27 18.99 3.69 12.61
CA PHE A 27 18.20 4.87 12.92
C PHE A 27 19.09 6.02 13.44
N ILE A 28 18.64 7.26 13.21
CA ILE A 28 19.37 8.48 13.56
C ILE A 28 19.38 8.67 15.08
N ASP A 29 20.52 9.05 15.64
CA ASP A 29 20.66 9.50 17.03
C ASP A 29 21.68 10.65 17.13
N GLN A 30 21.64 11.42 18.23
CA GLN A 30 22.40 12.66 18.38
C GLN A 30 23.92 12.47 18.35
N LYS A 31 24.41 11.29 18.74
CA LYS A 31 25.84 11.00 18.86
C LYS A 31 26.30 9.80 18.05
N ASN A 32 25.40 8.88 17.70
CA ASN A 32 25.72 7.63 17.02
C ASN A 32 24.54 7.19 16.15
N VAL A 33 24.64 6.00 15.56
CA VAL A 33 23.53 5.32 14.89
C VAL A 33 22.94 4.27 15.84
N LYS A 34 21.62 4.28 16.02
CA LYS A 34 20.90 3.28 16.82
C LYS A 34 20.42 2.12 15.93
N LYS A 35 20.24 0.95 16.54
CA LYS A 35 19.69 -0.25 15.86
C LYS A 35 18.17 -0.36 15.97
N LEU A 36 17.56 0.35 16.91
CA LEU A 36 16.12 0.34 17.18
C LEU A 36 15.62 1.78 17.22
N LEU A 37 14.37 1.97 16.80
CA LEU A 37 13.65 3.22 16.86
C LEU A 37 12.78 3.25 18.11
N GLU A 38 12.86 4.32 18.89
CA GLU A 38 11.89 4.56 19.96
C GLU A 38 10.53 4.93 19.37
N VAL A 39 9.49 4.17 19.74
CA VAL A 39 8.11 4.36 19.28
C VAL A 39 7.13 4.37 20.46
N HIS A 40 5.93 4.88 20.21
CA HIS A 40 4.87 4.86 21.21
C HIS A 40 4.16 3.49 21.22
N PRO A 41 3.64 3.03 22.37
CA PRO A 41 2.77 1.86 22.42
C PRO A 41 1.57 2.01 21.48
N LEU A 42 1.25 0.94 20.74
CA LEU A 42 0.08 0.92 19.86
C LEU A 42 -1.19 0.90 20.71
N GLU A 43 -2.08 1.86 20.46
CA GLU A 43 -3.37 1.93 21.14
C GLU A 43 -4.43 1.08 20.43
N PRO A 44 -5.27 0.36 21.17
CA PRO A 44 -6.38 -0.37 20.57
C PRO A 44 -7.35 0.60 19.86
N ALA A 45 -7.86 0.18 18.71
CA ALA A 45 -8.89 0.95 18.02
C ALA A 45 -10.22 0.87 18.79
N GLU A 46 -11.01 1.94 18.74
CA GLU A 46 -12.34 1.98 19.34
C GLU A 46 -13.37 1.18 18.51
N SER A 47 -13.12 1.03 17.21
CA SER A 47 -13.97 0.27 16.28
C SER A 47 -13.43 -1.14 16.03
N GLY A 48 -14.32 -2.12 15.82
CA GLY A 48 -13.93 -3.48 15.42
C GLY A 48 -13.30 -3.64 14.04
N LEU A 49 -13.21 -2.56 13.24
CA LEU A 49 -12.64 -2.57 11.87
C LEU A 49 -11.11 -2.69 11.83
N ARG A 50 -10.43 -2.39 12.95
CA ARG A 50 -8.96 -2.47 13.08
C ARG A 50 -8.58 -2.87 14.49
N LYS A 51 -7.42 -3.51 14.65
CA LYS A 51 -6.90 -3.87 15.97
C LYS A 51 -6.36 -2.65 16.74
N TYR A 52 -5.73 -1.71 16.04
CA TYR A 52 -5.07 -0.53 16.63
C TYR A 52 -5.50 0.76 15.94
N LYS A 53 -5.42 1.88 16.65
CA LYS A 53 -5.58 3.23 16.06
C LYS A 53 -4.50 3.47 15.00
N PRO A 54 -4.78 4.29 13.97
CA PRO A 54 -3.79 4.60 12.93
C PRO A 54 -2.50 5.17 13.52
N TYR A 55 -1.37 4.56 13.15
CA TYR A 55 -0.04 4.99 13.55
C TYR A 55 0.76 5.38 12.32
N HIS A 56 0.85 6.68 12.05
CA HIS A 56 1.55 7.20 10.88
C HIS A 56 3.03 7.42 11.17
N MET A 57 3.88 6.95 10.27
CA MET A 57 5.32 7.16 10.29
C MET A 57 5.72 8.04 9.11
N GLY A 58 6.76 8.86 9.31
CA GLY A 58 7.34 9.70 8.26
C GLY A 58 8.78 9.31 8.01
N MET A 59 9.15 9.16 6.74
CA MET A 59 10.54 9.04 6.31
C MET A 59 10.95 10.35 5.66
N PHE A 60 12.08 10.91 6.09
CA PHE A 60 12.57 12.22 5.65
C PHE A 60 13.89 12.05 4.89
N LEU A 61 14.27 13.10 4.14
CA LEU A 61 15.49 13.12 3.33
C LEU A 61 15.49 12.07 2.19
N ALA A 62 14.31 11.67 1.72
CA ALA A 62 14.13 10.72 0.61
C ALA A 62 13.99 11.39 -0.77
N GLY A 63 14.07 12.72 -0.86
CA GLY A 63 13.78 13.46 -2.11
C GLY A 63 14.85 13.40 -3.20
N ALA A 64 15.94 12.64 -3.01
CA ALA A 64 16.97 12.45 -4.01
C ALA A 64 17.15 10.95 -4.29
N TYR A 65 17.22 10.58 -5.57
CA TYR A 65 17.41 9.22 -6.10
C TYR A 65 16.29 8.22 -5.84
N GLN A 66 15.64 8.25 -4.67
CA GLN A 66 14.73 7.18 -4.24
C GLN A 66 13.50 7.00 -5.13
N GLU A 67 12.98 8.08 -5.72
CA GLU A 67 11.82 8.01 -6.61
C GLU A 67 12.11 7.26 -7.92
N ILE A 68 13.30 7.44 -8.50
CA ILE A 68 13.65 6.85 -9.81
C ILE A 68 14.30 5.47 -9.66
N MET A 69 14.95 5.21 -8.52
CA MET A 69 15.65 3.94 -8.27
C MET A 69 14.75 2.84 -7.69
N GLY A 70 13.47 3.13 -7.47
CA GLY A 70 12.49 2.16 -7.01
C GLY A 70 12.34 0.98 -7.99
N ASN A 71 12.05 -0.20 -7.46
CA ASN A 71 11.70 -1.38 -8.24
C ASN A 71 10.32 -1.88 -7.84
N LEU A 72 9.74 -2.75 -8.68
CA LEU A 72 8.41 -3.33 -8.47
C LEU A 72 8.52 -4.64 -7.66
N HIS A 73 9.23 -4.64 -6.53
CA HIS A 73 9.34 -5.85 -5.69
C HIS A 73 7.95 -6.27 -5.22
N ASN A 74 7.57 -7.53 -5.49
CA ASN A 74 6.24 -8.07 -5.23
C ASN A 74 5.09 -7.31 -5.92
N LEU A 75 5.40 -6.63 -7.04
CA LEU A 75 4.44 -5.84 -7.80
C LEU A 75 3.80 -4.70 -6.99
N PHE A 76 4.48 -4.23 -5.94
CA PHE A 76 4.16 -2.94 -5.35
C PHE A 76 4.64 -1.84 -6.32
N GLY A 77 3.68 -1.14 -6.90
CA GLY A 77 3.94 -0.02 -7.80
C GLY A 77 4.18 1.29 -7.06
N ASP A 78 4.17 2.38 -7.82
CA ASP A 78 4.50 3.70 -7.30
C ASP A 78 3.53 4.14 -6.20
N THR A 79 4.03 4.97 -5.29
CA THR A 79 3.21 5.56 -4.23
C THR A 79 2.47 6.82 -4.68
N ASN A 80 1.36 7.15 -4.02
CA ASN A 80 0.74 8.46 -4.23
C ASN A 80 1.69 9.59 -3.83
N ALA A 81 1.94 10.53 -4.75
CA ALA A 81 2.75 11.71 -4.50
C ALA A 81 1.89 12.98 -4.57
N VAL A 82 2.15 13.94 -3.68
CA VAL A 82 1.40 15.19 -3.59
C VAL A 82 2.37 16.36 -3.52
N HIS A 83 2.20 17.34 -4.40
CA HIS A 83 2.95 18.60 -4.35
C HIS A 83 2.18 19.62 -3.52
N ILE A 84 2.82 20.13 -2.48
CA ILE A 84 2.22 21.07 -1.52
C ILE A 84 3.01 22.37 -1.52
N THR A 85 2.32 23.49 -1.75
CA THR A 85 2.88 24.84 -1.58
C THR A 85 2.33 25.48 -0.30
N MET A 86 3.24 26.06 0.48
CA MET A 86 2.88 26.85 1.66
C MET A 86 2.39 28.24 1.25
N THR A 87 1.29 28.68 1.85
CA THR A 87 0.72 30.03 1.66
C THR A 87 0.71 30.79 2.98
N SER A 88 0.45 32.09 2.94
CA SER A 88 0.32 32.92 4.15
C SER A 88 -0.84 32.49 5.06
N SER A 89 -1.82 31.75 4.53
CA SER A 89 -2.99 31.27 5.27
C SER A 89 -2.97 29.77 5.55
N GLY A 90 -1.90 29.05 5.20
CA GLY A 90 -1.81 27.59 5.38
C GLY A 90 -1.03 26.90 4.26
N TYR A 91 -1.67 25.94 3.61
CA TYR A 91 -1.08 25.17 2.51
C TYR A 91 -2.08 24.97 1.38
N LYS A 92 -1.57 24.71 0.18
CA LYS A 92 -2.35 24.33 -1.00
C LYS A 92 -1.75 23.06 -1.60
N ILE A 93 -2.63 22.16 -2.04
CA ILE A 93 -2.24 21.02 -2.87
C ILE A 93 -2.26 21.47 -4.32
N ASP A 94 -1.11 21.45 -4.99
CA ASP A 94 -0.98 21.88 -6.38
C ASP A 94 -1.16 20.73 -7.37
N HIS A 95 -0.62 19.56 -7.03
CA HIS A 95 -0.67 18.38 -7.89
C HIS A 95 -0.81 17.12 -7.05
N VAL A 96 -1.60 16.16 -7.54
CA VAL A 96 -1.69 14.80 -7.00
C VAL A 96 -1.33 13.83 -8.12
N VAL A 97 -0.25 13.08 -7.93
CA VAL A 97 0.12 11.94 -8.74
C VAL A 97 -0.42 10.71 -8.03
N ARG A 98 -1.29 9.95 -8.70
CA ARG A 98 -1.80 8.70 -8.15
C ARG A 98 -0.74 7.62 -8.33
N GLY A 99 -0.57 6.81 -7.29
CA GLY A 99 0.26 5.63 -7.39
C GLY A 99 -0.43 4.53 -8.19
N ASP A 100 0.33 3.49 -8.53
CA ASP A 100 -0.14 2.48 -9.48
C ASP A 100 -1.23 1.57 -8.89
N THR A 101 -2.14 1.18 -9.78
CA THR A 101 -3.10 0.11 -9.57
C THR A 101 -2.49 -1.26 -9.92
N VAL A 102 -3.13 -2.34 -9.45
CA VAL A 102 -2.71 -3.71 -9.78
C VAL A 102 -2.67 -3.93 -11.30
N GLY A 103 -3.66 -3.39 -12.04
CA GLY A 103 -3.71 -3.50 -13.50
C GLY A 103 -2.56 -2.77 -14.20
N GLU A 104 -2.17 -1.58 -13.73
CA GLU A 104 -1.03 -0.84 -14.27
C GLU A 104 0.27 -1.61 -14.05
N VAL A 105 0.50 -2.14 -12.85
CA VAL A 105 1.70 -2.94 -12.56
C VAL A 105 1.75 -4.22 -13.40
N LEU A 106 0.62 -4.90 -13.58
CA LEU A 106 0.53 -6.08 -14.46
C LEU A 106 0.85 -5.73 -15.92
N SER A 107 0.51 -4.52 -16.36
CA SER A 107 0.85 -4.03 -17.70
C SER A 107 2.36 -3.88 -17.88
N TYR A 108 3.10 -3.48 -16.84
CA TYR A 108 4.57 -3.41 -16.88
C TYR A 108 5.24 -4.77 -17.11
N VAL A 109 4.60 -5.85 -16.65
CA VAL A 109 5.05 -7.24 -16.87
C VAL A 109 4.34 -7.92 -18.05
N GLN A 110 3.84 -7.12 -19.00
CA GLN A 110 3.26 -7.56 -20.28
C GLN A 110 1.95 -8.35 -20.18
N TYR A 111 1.18 -8.17 -19.10
CA TYR A 111 -0.20 -8.64 -19.04
C TYR A 111 -1.16 -7.50 -19.35
N GLU A 112 -2.12 -7.73 -20.25
CA GLU A 112 -3.18 -6.79 -20.53
C GLU A 112 -4.38 -7.04 -19.58
N PRO A 113 -4.75 -6.07 -18.70
CA PRO A 113 -5.85 -6.25 -17.77
C PRO A 113 -7.18 -6.63 -18.43
N LYS A 114 -7.45 -6.15 -19.64
CA LYS A 114 -8.67 -6.51 -20.39
C LYS A 114 -8.69 -7.98 -20.78
N ASP A 115 -7.55 -8.52 -21.21
CA ASP A 115 -7.42 -9.93 -21.60
C ASP A 115 -7.58 -10.85 -20.39
N LEU A 116 -7.10 -10.41 -19.22
CA LEU A 116 -7.29 -11.12 -17.96
C LEU A 116 -8.77 -11.22 -17.56
N VAL A 117 -9.50 -10.10 -17.64
CA VAL A 117 -10.95 -10.07 -17.37
C VAL A 117 -11.72 -10.95 -18.35
N GLU A 118 -11.38 -10.88 -19.64
CA GLU A 118 -12.03 -11.70 -20.67
C GLU A 118 -11.76 -13.20 -20.46
N THR A 119 -10.52 -13.55 -20.11
CA THR A 119 -10.16 -14.93 -19.77
C THR A 119 -10.97 -15.45 -18.60
N LEU A 120 -11.15 -14.63 -17.55
CA LEU A 120 -11.98 -14.99 -16.42
C LEU A 120 -13.45 -15.15 -16.82
N ARG A 121 -14.00 -14.23 -17.64
CA ARG A 121 -15.37 -14.30 -18.14
C ARG A 121 -15.65 -15.61 -18.86
N VAL A 122 -14.81 -15.99 -19.82
CA VAL A 122 -14.95 -17.26 -20.56
C VAL A 122 -14.92 -18.47 -19.62
N ARG A 123 -14.03 -18.47 -18.61
CA ARG A 123 -13.96 -19.55 -17.61
C ARG A 123 -15.21 -19.61 -16.74
N THR A 124 -15.74 -18.46 -16.30
CA THR A 124 -16.97 -18.41 -15.50
C THR A 124 -18.18 -18.90 -16.29
N GLU A 125 -18.26 -18.62 -17.59
CA GLU A 125 -19.32 -19.13 -18.46
C GLU A 125 -19.28 -20.65 -18.62
N ALA A 126 -18.08 -21.24 -18.75
CA ALA A 126 -17.91 -22.68 -18.77
C ALA A 126 -18.36 -23.32 -17.44
N ALA A 127 -17.93 -22.76 -16.30
CA ALA A 127 -18.30 -23.24 -14.97
C ALA A 127 -19.83 -23.18 -14.72
N MET A 128 -20.50 -22.12 -15.20
CA MET A 128 -21.96 -22.02 -15.14
C MET A 128 -22.65 -23.12 -15.96
N LYS A 129 -22.13 -23.46 -17.15
CA LYS A 129 -22.67 -24.57 -17.97
C LYS A 129 -22.51 -25.92 -17.28
N GLU A 130 -21.42 -26.10 -16.55
CA GLU A 130 -21.13 -27.31 -15.74
C GLU A 130 -21.89 -27.33 -14.40
N LYS A 131 -22.66 -26.29 -14.09
CA LYS A 131 -23.39 -26.11 -12.82
C LYS A 131 -22.48 -26.11 -11.58
N SER A 132 -21.20 -25.78 -11.76
CA SER A 132 -20.25 -25.62 -10.66
C SER A 132 -20.24 -24.20 -10.09
N LEU A 133 -20.92 -23.25 -10.75
CA LEU A 133 -21.05 -21.88 -10.33
C LEU A 133 -22.45 -21.34 -10.66
N THR A 134 -23.04 -20.56 -9.76
CA THR A 134 -24.29 -19.85 -10.01
C THR A 134 -24.07 -18.53 -10.75
N ILE A 135 -25.13 -17.94 -11.29
CA ILE A 135 -25.08 -16.62 -11.95
C ILE A 135 -24.64 -15.54 -10.97
N GLU A 136 -25.17 -15.57 -9.74
CA GLU A 136 -24.85 -14.59 -8.70
C GLU A 136 -23.39 -14.67 -8.27
N GLU A 137 -22.85 -15.88 -8.12
CA GLU A 137 -21.43 -16.11 -7.82
C GLU A 137 -20.53 -15.65 -8.98
N SER A 138 -20.93 -15.89 -10.23
CA SER A 138 -20.19 -15.44 -11.42
C SER A 138 -20.07 -13.92 -11.47
N GLN A 139 -21.19 -13.23 -11.28
CA GLN A 139 -21.22 -11.76 -11.25
C GLN A 139 -20.35 -11.21 -10.13
N ARG A 140 -20.44 -11.80 -8.92
CA ARG A 140 -19.63 -11.38 -7.78
C ARG A 140 -18.13 -11.59 -8.04
N LEU A 141 -17.76 -12.72 -8.65
CA LEU A 141 -16.38 -13.04 -8.98
C LEU A 141 -15.81 -12.06 -10.02
N LEU A 142 -16.53 -11.80 -11.10
CA LEU A 142 -16.10 -10.85 -12.13
C LEU A 142 -15.98 -9.42 -11.60
N GLN A 143 -16.98 -8.96 -10.86
CA GLN A 143 -16.94 -7.63 -10.23
C GLN A 143 -15.77 -7.50 -9.24
N GLY A 144 -15.56 -8.52 -8.41
CA GLY A 144 -14.44 -8.55 -7.47
C GLY A 144 -13.10 -8.50 -8.18
N TYR A 145 -12.94 -9.27 -9.27
CA TYR A 145 -11.71 -9.31 -10.05
C TYR A 145 -11.42 -7.96 -10.74
N GLU A 146 -12.42 -7.35 -11.39
CA GLU A 146 -12.27 -6.01 -11.97
C GLU A 146 -11.94 -4.96 -10.91
N GLN A 147 -12.57 -5.04 -9.74
CA GLN A 147 -12.28 -4.13 -8.64
C GLN A 147 -10.85 -4.30 -8.13
N SER A 148 -10.36 -5.54 -8.01
CA SER A 148 -8.97 -5.82 -7.63
C SER A 148 -7.97 -5.25 -8.63
N LEU A 149 -8.23 -5.35 -9.94
CA LEU A 149 -7.36 -4.77 -10.96
C LEU A 149 -7.28 -3.24 -10.88
N ARG A 150 -8.37 -2.58 -10.47
CA ARG A 150 -8.43 -1.12 -10.27
C ARG A 150 -7.95 -0.68 -8.88
N ALA A 151 -7.69 -1.63 -7.99
CA ALA A 151 -7.26 -1.31 -6.64
C ALA A 151 -5.80 -0.85 -6.62
N TYR A 152 -5.47 0.00 -5.66
CA TYR A 152 -4.11 0.39 -5.36
C TYR A 152 -3.29 -0.84 -4.94
N THR A 153 -2.00 -0.87 -5.30
CA THR A 153 -1.12 -2.03 -5.09
C THR A 153 -0.85 -2.32 -3.61
N TYR A 154 -0.96 -1.32 -2.73
CA TYR A 154 -0.72 -1.48 -1.29
C TYR A 154 -1.95 -1.94 -0.51
N LEU A 155 -1.70 -2.53 0.67
CA LEU A 155 -2.73 -3.16 1.49
C LEU A 155 -3.76 -2.15 2.04
N ASN A 156 -5.02 -2.57 2.08
CA ASN A 156 -6.06 -1.84 2.79
C ASN A 156 -6.04 -2.21 4.28
N PRO A 157 -5.88 -1.24 5.20
CA PRO A 157 -5.85 -1.49 6.64
C PRO A 157 -7.22 -1.85 7.25
N VAL A 158 -8.31 -1.88 6.48
CA VAL A 158 -9.64 -2.31 6.96
C VAL A 158 -9.85 -3.80 6.66
N LYS A 159 -10.08 -4.60 7.71
CA LYS A 159 -10.59 -5.97 7.61
C LYS A 159 -12.00 -6.03 8.16
#